data_AF-A0A4Q3YDM8-F1
#
_entry.id   AF-A0A4Q3YDM8-F1
#
_cell.length_a   1.000
_cell.length_b   1.000
_cell.length_c   1.000
_cell.angle_alpha   90.00
_cell.angle_beta   90.00
_cell.angle_gamma   90.00
#
_symmetry.space_group_name_H-M   'P 1'
#
loop_
_entity.id
_entity.type
_entity.pdbx_description
1 polymer ?
#
loop_
_entity_poly.entity_id
_entity_poly.type
_entity_poly.pdbx_seq_one_letter_code
_entity_poly.pdbx_strand_id
1 'polypeptide(L)'
;MIRWLLGLVLAFCLTLPALAAERAMLVLDASGSMYAQLGGVPRIVTLRQTLDEVLAALPPGLELGLSSFGESGKGACNDMRTLVPVAPDN
;
A
#
# COMPACT_ATOMS: atom_id res chain seq x y z
N MET A 1 32.27 -35.24 17.87
CA MET A 1 31.64 -35.09 16.55
C MET A 1 30.26 -34.44 16.62
N ILE A 2 29.34 -34.89 17.50
CA ILE A 2 27.96 -34.35 17.60
C ILE A 2 27.87 -32.82 17.84
N ARG A 3 28.79 -32.24 18.62
CA ARG A 3 28.82 -30.79 18.93
C ARG A 3 29.17 -29.92 17.70
N TRP A 4 29.98 -30.45 16.78
CA TRP A 4 30.35 -29.74 15.55
C TRP A 4 29.22 -29.80 14.51
N LEU A 5 28.54 -30.94 14.44
CA LEU A 5 27.34 -31.11 13.60
C LEU A 5 26.21 -30.17 14.03
N LEU A 6 25.97 -30.02 15.34
CA LEU A 6 24.97 -29.07 15.86
C LEU A 6 25.31 -27.60 15.53
N GLY A 7 26.58 -27.22 15.60
CA GLY A 7 27.01 -25.85 15.26
C GLY A 7 26.83 -25.54 13.76
N LEU A 8 27.08 -26.52 12.90
CA LEU A 8 26.97 -26.36 11.44
C LEU A 8 25.50 -26.25 10.99
N VAL A 9 24.59 -27.00 11.62
CA VAL A 9 23.14 -26.90 11.37
C VAL A 9 22.59 -25.54 11.83
N LEU A 10 23.03 -25.04 12.99
CA LEU A 10 22.58 -23.74 13.49
C LEU A 10 23.05 -22.59 12.58
N ALA A 11 24.30 -22.64 12.11
CA ALA A 11 24.85 -21.65 11.19
C ALA A 11 24.13 -21.65 9.83
N PHE A 12 23.70 -22.81 9.33
CA PHE A 12 22.95 -22.93 8.08
C PHE A 12 21.51 -22.41 8.18
N CYS A 13 20.89 -22.49 9.36
CA CYS A 13 19.53 -21.99 9.57
C CYS A 13 19.46 -20.45 9.52
N LEU A 14 20.55 -19.76 9.84
CA LEU A 14 20.64 -18.29 9.81
C LEU A 14 20.75 -17.70 8.38
N THR A 15 20.98 -18.52 7.37
CA THR A 15 21.10 -18.06 5.97
C THR A 15 19.82 -18.21 5.16
N LEU A 16 18.70 -18.61 5.79
CA LEU A 16 17.41 -18.69 5.10
C LEU A 16 16.93 -17.27 4.74
N PRO A 17 16.60 -16.99 3.46
CA PRO A 17 16.04 -15.71 3.09
C PRO A 17 14.66 -15.56 3.75
N ALA A 18 14.42 -14.40 4.37
CA ALA A 18 13.09 -14.06 4.86
C ALA A 18 12.17 -13.80 3.66
N LEU A 19 11.15 -14.65 3.49
CA LEU A 19 10.03 -14.37 2.60
C LEU A 19 9.18 -13.25 3.24
N ALA A 20 9.39 -12.02 2.77
CA ALA A 20 8.55 -10.88 3.12
C ALA A 20 7.44 -10.74 2.07
N ALA A 21 6.22 -10.42 2.53
CA ALA A 21 5.14 -10.05 1.63
C ALA A 21 5.50 -8.76 0.87
N GLU A 22 5.08 -8.66 -0.40
CA GLU A 22 5.15 -7.40 -1.12
C GLU A 22 4.22 -6.39 -0.47
N ARG A 23 4.65 -5.13 -0.42
CA ARG A 23 3.92 -4.05 0.27
C ARG A 23 3.75 -2.86 -0.68
N ALA A 24 2.54 -2.29 -0.73
CA ALA A 24 2.24 -1.10 -1.50
C ALA A 24 1.39 -0.11 -0.69
N MET A 25 1.51 1.18 -1.00
CA MET A 25 0.71 2.26 -0.42
C MET A 25 0.05 3.04 -1.53
N LEU A 26 -1.27 2.98 -1.63
CA LEU A 26 -2.04 3.80 -2.56
C LEU A 26 -2.21 5.20 -1.98
N VAL A 27 -1.78 6.22 -2.72
CA VAL A 27 -1.92 7.63 -2.33
C VAL A 27 -2.98 8.30 -3.19
N LEU A 28 -4.09 8.69 -2.57
CA LEU A 28 -5.20 9.37 -3.22
C LEU A 28 -5.05 10.89 -3.07
N ASP A 29 -5.00 11.58 -4.20
CA ASP A 29 -5.19 13.04 -4.23
C ASP A 29 -6.65 13.36 -3.91
N ALA A 30 -6.89 14.08 -2.82
CA ALA A 30 -8.18 14.60 -2.38
C ALA A 30 -8.23 16.13 -2.48
N SER A 31 -7.30 16.74 -3.21
CA SER A 31 -7.25 18.18 -3.41
C SER A 31 -8.50 18.70 -4.12
N GLY A 32 -8.74 20.01 -4.00
CA GLY A 32 -9.87 20.68 -4.66
C GLY A 32 -9.95 20.44 -6.16
N SER A 33 -8.84 20.10 -6.82
CA SER A 33 -8.81 19.78 -8.26
C SER A 33 -9.59 18.51 -8.62
N MET A 34 -9.74 17.58 -7.68
CA MET A 34 -10.45 16.31 -7.87
C MET A 34 -11.97 16.45 -7.81
N TYR A 35 -12.47 17.57 -7.31
CA TYR A 35 -13.89 17.93 -7.36
C TYR A 35 -14.28 18.66 -8.64
N ALA A 36 -13.31 18.99 -9.51
CA ALA A 36 -13.61 19.52 -10.83
C ALA A 36 -14.38 18.49 -11.67
N GLN A 37 -15.26 18.98 -12.53
CA GLN A 37 -16.03 18.12 -13.42
C GLN A 37 -15.16 17.59 -14.57
N LEU A 38 -15.43 16.35 -14.96
CA LEU A 38 -14.94 15.69 -16.15
C LEU A 38 -16.14 14.98 -16.77
N GLY A 39 -16.59 15.44 -17.95
CA GLY A 39 -17.79 14.86 -18.59
C GLY A 39 -19.07 14.96 -17.75
N GLY A 40 -19.21 16.00 -16.92
CA GLY A 40 -20.38 16.18 -16.03
C GLY A 40 -20.31 15.42 -14.69
N VAL A 41 -19.25 14.64 -14.46
CA VAL A 41 -19.04 13.87 -13.23
C VAL A 41 -17.79 14.40 -12.50
N PRO A 42 -17.80 14.55 -11.16
CA PRO A 42 -16.59 14.92 -10.43
C PRO A 42 -15.50 13.86 -10.60
N ARG A 43 -14.24 14.26 -10.84
CA ARG A 43 -13.13 13.31 -11.08
C ARG A 43 -12.96 12.29 -9.96
N ILE A 44 -13.18 12.70 -8.71
CA ILE A 44 -13.12 11.81 -7.54
C ILE A 44 -14.13 10.64 -7.62
N VAL A 45 -15.30 10.86 -8.25
CA VAL A 45 -16.30 9.80 -8.44
C VAL A 45 -15.79 8.79 -9.46
N THR A 46 -15.26 9.24 -10.59
CA THR A 46 -14.65 8.35 -11.59
C THR A 46 -13.46 7.59 -11.03
N LEU A 47 -12.59 8.25 -10.24
CA LEU A 47 -11.47 7.59 -9.57
C LEU A 47 -11.95 6.43 -8.69
N ARG A 48 -12.98 6.67 -7.86
CA ARG A 48 -13.55 5.63 -6.98
C ARG A 48 -14.09 4.44 -7.77
N GLN A 49 -14.73 4.68 -8.91
CA GLN A 49 -15.23 3.61 -9.77
C GLN A 49 -14.09 2.78 -10.36
N THR A 50 -13.02 3.43 -10.84
CA THR A 50 -11.85 2.73 -11.39
C THR A 50 -11.04 2.00 -10.30
N LEU A 51 -11.08 2.47 -9.05
CA LEU A 51 -10.38 1.78 -7.95
C LEU A 51 -10.90 0.37 -7.72
N ASP A 52 -12.21 0.13 -7.89
CA ASP A 52 -12.76 -1.23 -7.74
C ASP A 52 -12.12 -2.21 -8.74
N GLU A 53 -11.91 -1.77 -9.99
CA GLU A 53 -11.25 -2.56 -11.03
C GLU A 53 -9.75 -2.76 -10.74
N VAL A 54 -9.07 -1.72 -10.25
CA VAL A 54 -7.65 -1.80 -9.88
C VAL A 54 -7.44 -2.76 -8.72
N LEU A 55 -8.25 -2.67 -7.66
CA LEU A 55 -8.17 -3.52 -6.49
C LEU A 55 -8.42 -5.00 -6.85
N ALA A 56 -9.36 -5.26 -7.76
CA ALA A 56 -9.64 -6.62 -8.25
C ALA A 56 -8.48 -7.24 -9.06
N ALA A 57 -7.60 -6.41 -9.63
CA ALA A 57 -6.47 -6.85 -10.45
C ALA A 57 -5.16 -7.00 -9.66
N LEU A 58 -5.15 -6.70 -8.36
CA LEU A 58 -3.93 -6.78 -7.54
C LEU A 58 -3.48 -8.24 -7.33
N PRO A 59 -2.16 -8.47 -7.26
CA PRO A 59 -1.63 -9.80 -7.01
C PRO A 59 -2.02 -10.29 -5.60
N PRO A 60 -2.32 -11.59 -5.43
CA PRO A 60 -2.64 -12.16 -4.14
C PRO A 60 -1.44 -12.05 -3.19
N GLY A 61 -1.71 -11.74 -1.92
CA GLY A 61 -0.68 -11.61 -0.89
C GLY A 61 0.05 -10.26 -0.87
N LEU A 62 -0.34 -9.30 -1.71
CA LEU A 62 0.10 -7.91 -1.60
C LEU A 62 -0.53 -7.27 -0.38
N GLU A 63 0.30 -6.77 0.55
CA GLU A 63 -0.19 -5.92 1.64
C GLU A 63 -0.39 -4.50 1.11
N LEU A 64 -1.64 -4.05 1.07
CA LEU A 64 -2.00 -2.73 0.55
C LEU A 64 -2.42 -1.79 1.69
N GLY A 65 -1.86 -0.58 1.70
CA GLY A 65 -2.34 0.53 2.52
C GLY A 65 -3.00 1.62 1.67
N LEU A 66 -3.73 2.52 2.33
CA LEU A 66 -4.36 3.68 1.73
C LEU A 66 -4.02 4.96 2.47
N SER A 67 -3.61 5.98 1.73
CA SER A 67 -3.41 7.32 2.25
C SER A 67 -4.08 8.35 1.36
N SER A 68 -4.51 9.46 1.95
CA SER A 68 -5.00 10.64 1.24
C SER A 68 -4.06 11.83 1.45
N PHE A 69 -4.03 12.73 0.47
CA PHE A 69 -3.29 14.00 0.50
C PHE A 69 -4.18 15.11 -0.07
N GLY A 70 -3.95 16.38 0.32
CA GLY A 70 -4.61 17.52 -0.33
C GLY A 70 -5.91 18.02 0.30
N GLU A 71 -6.37 17.43 1.43
CA GLU A 71 -7.64 17.82 2.07
C GLU A 71 -7.61 19.26 2.62
N SER A 72 -6.44 19.75 3.04
CA SER A 72 -6.29 21.08 3.66
C SER A 72 -6.17 22.22 2.63
N GLY A 73 -6.21 21.90 1.33
CA GLY A 73 -6.12 22.87 0.25
C GLY A 73 -4.69 23.19 -0.19
N LYS A 74 -4.56 24.09 -1.17
CA LYS A 74 -3.28 24.39 -1.82
C LYS A 74 -2.26 24.96 -0.84
N GLY A 75 -1.05 24.40 -0.83
CA GLY A 75 0.09 24.89 -0.05
C GLY A 75 0.30 24.21 1.31
N ALA A 76 -0.57 23.27 1.69
CA ALA A 76 -0.39 22.46 2.88
C ALA A 76 0.53 21.26 2.57
N CYS A 77 1.84 21.39 2.80
CA CYS A 77 2.80 20.30 2.54
C CYS A 77 2.74 19.14 3.55
N ASN A 78 1.88 19.23 4.57
CA ASN A 78 1.79 18.27 5.68
C ASN A 78 0.38 17.71 5.85
N ASP A 79 -0.42 17.66 4.78
CA ASP A 79 -1.82 17.25 4.81
C ASP A 79 -2.04 15.81 4.34
N MET A 80 -1.03 14.95 4.54
CA MET A 80 -1.12 13.53 4.28
C MET A 80 -1.70 12.78 5.47
N ARG A 81 -2.66 11.89 5.21
CA ARG A 81 -3.34 11.09 6.22
C ARG A 81 -3.40 9.64 5.80
N THR A 82 -2.99 8.72 6.68
CA THR A 82 -3.21 7.28 6.47
C THR A 82 -4.66 6.96 6.80
N LEU A 83 -5.39 6.44 5.81
CA LEU A 83 -6.77 6.00 5.95
C LEU A 83 -6.85 4.52 6.31
N VAL A 84 -6.01 3.70 5.67
CA VAL A 84 -5.87 2.26 5.93
C VAL A 84 -4.38 1.95 6.08
N PRO A 85 -3.94 1.37 7.20
CA PRO A 85 -2.54 0.97 7.35
C PRO A 85 -2.21 -0.17 6.38
N VAL A 86 -0.95 -0.26 5.97
CA VAL A 86 -0.48 -1.41 5.19
C VAL A 86 -0.51 -2.65 6.09
N ALA A 87 -1.35 -3.61 5.76
CA ALA A 87 -1.53 -4.85 6.50
C ALA A 87 -1.83 -6.01 5.53
N PRO A 88 -1.65 -7.27 5.97
CA PRO A 88 -2.17 -8.44 5.26
C PRO A 88 -3.66 -8.26 4.95
N ASP A 89 -4.06 -8.64 3.74
CA ASP A 89 -5.48 -8.73 3.39
C ASP A 89 -6.14 -9.81 4.28
N ASN A 90 -7.36 -9.54 4.75
CA ASN A 90 -8.02 -10.34 5.79
C ASN A 90 -8.74 -11.57 5.23
#